data_AF-A0A353SUW0-F1
#
_entry.id   AF-A0A353SUW0-F1
#
_cell.length_a   1.000
_cell.length_b   1.000
_cell.length_c   1.000
_cell.angle_alpha   90.00
_cell.angle_beta   90.00
_cell.angle_gamma   90.00
#
_symmetry.space_group_name_H-M   'P 1'
#
loop_
_entity.id
_entity.type
_entity.pdbx_description
1 polymer ?
#
loop_
_entity_poly.entity_id
_entity_poly.type
_entity_poly.pdbx_seq_one_letter_code
_entity_poly.pdbx_strand_id
1 'polypeptide(L)' 'MAETFDAPLSAFTDFTRYRSAGTTFLGKPYMVYFLDYDRFTIWGATARILHSLAELASRLPHPGAAAI' A
#
# COMPACT_ATOMS: atom_id res chain seq x y z
N MET A 1 20.90 12.55 -0.94
CA MET A 1 21.28 11.39 -1.75
C MET A 1 20.04 10.54 -1.91
N ALA A 2 19.68 10.14 -3.13
CA ALA A 2 18.50 9.30 -3.36
C ALA A 2 18.90 7.83 -3.16
N GLU A 3 18.05 7.06 -2.50
CA GLU A 3 18.24 5.63 -2.24
C GLU A 3 17.17 4.83 -2.99
N THR A 4 17.54 3.66 -3.49
CA THR A 4 16.61 2.69 -4.10
C THR A 4 16.63 1.42 -3.28
N PHE A 5 15.46 0.85 -3.02
CA PHE A 5 15.30 -0.40 -2.28
C PHE A 5 14.19 -1.24 -2.91
N ASP A 6 14.27 -2.54 -2.71
CA ASP A 6 13.24 -3.50 -3.09
C ASP A 6 12.41 -3.89 -1.86
N ALA A 7 11.12 -4.16 -2.08
CA ALA A 7 10.21 -4.66 -1.05
C ALA A 7 9.29 -5.73 -1.65
N PRO A 8 9.01 -6.83 -0.93
CA PRO A 8 8.08 -7.84 -1.40
C PRO A 8 6.65 -7.29 -1.41
N LEU A 9 5.85 -7.66 -2.41
CA LEU A 9 4.45 -7.20 -2.49
C LEU A 9 3.63 -7.57 -1.24
N SER A 10 3.96 -8.70 -0.59
CA SER A 10 3.32 -9.14 0.65
C SER A 10 3.50 -8.17 1.83
N ALA A 11 4.51 -7.31 1.81
CA ALA A 11 4.68 -6.26 2.82
C ALA A 11 3.52 -5.23 2.80
N PHE A 12 2.80 -5.13 1.67
CA PHE A 12 1.74 -4.16 1.45
C PHE A 12 0.34 -4.77 1.59
N THR A 13 0.22 -6.10 1.70
CA THR A 13 -1.07 -6.83 1.81
C THR A 13 -1.56 -6.97 3.25
N ASP A 14 -0.72 -6.68 4.24
CA ASP A 14 -1.16 -6.57 5.63
C ASP A 14 -1.73 -5.16 5.89
N PHE A 15 -3.03 -5.01 5.64
CA PHE A 15 -3.72 -3.73 5.77
C PHE A 15 -3.73 -3.19 7.21
N THR A 16 -3.48 -4.03 8.22
CA THR A 16 -3.47 -3.59 9.63
C THR A 16 -2.28 -2.71 9.98
N ARG A 17 -1.21 -2.76 9.16
CA ARG A 17 0.00 -1.95 9.32
C ARG A 17 -0.14 -0.52 8.79
N TYR A 18 -1.19 -0.24 8.03
CA TYR A 18 -1.40 1.09 7.49
C TYR A 18 -1.96 2.01 8.57
N ARG A 19 -1.27 3.13 8.78
CA ARG A 19 -1.81 4.27 9.50
C ARG A 19 -2.48 5.20 8.49
N SER A 20 -3.58 5.83 8.90
CA SER A 20 -4.29 6.78 8.04
C SER A 20 -4.60 8.07 8.77
N ALA A 21 -4.61 9.17 8.03
CA ALA A 21 -4.98 10.48 8.54
C ALA A 21 -5.93 11.17 7.56
N GLY A 22 -7.06 11.63 8.08
CA GLY A 22 -7.96 12.51 7.34
C GLY A 22 -7.32 13.89 7.20
N THR A 23 -7.35 14.43 5.99
CA THR A 23 -6.88 15.78 5.67
C THR A 23 -7.82 16.45 4.67
N THR A 24 -7.52 17.69 4.30
CA THR A 24 -8.16 18.38 3.19
C THR A 24 -7.15 18.63 2.08
N PHE A 25 -7.45 18.16 0.88
CA PHE A 25 -6.64 18.39 -0.31
C PHE A 25 -7.51 19.07 -1.38
N LEU A 26 -7.07 20.25 -1.84
CA LEU A 26 -7.83 21.09 -2.78
C LEU A 26 -9.29 21.35 -2.34
N GLY A 27 -9.48 21.60 -1.04
CA GLY A 27 -10.80 21.85 -0.45
C GLY A 27 -11.70 20.62 -0.30
N LYS A 28 -11.21 19.41 -0.61
CA LYS A 28 -11.97 18.17 -0.47
C LYS A 28 -11.39 17.29 0.65
N PRO A 29 -12.22 16.59 1.43
CA PRO A 29 -11.74 15.57 2.35
C PRO A 29 -10.90 14.53 1.60
N TYR A 30 -9.73 14.22 2.14
CA TYR A 30 -8.78 13.29 1.55
C TYR A 30 -8.17 12.40 2.64
N MET A 31 -7.98 11.12 2.35
CA MET A 31 -7.34 10.18 3.27
C MET A 31 -5.90 9.96 2.81
N VAL A 32 -4.94 10.24 3.70
CA VAL A 32 -3.53 9.96 3.48
C VAL A 32 -3.17 8.66 4.20
N TYR A 33 -2.43 7.78 3.52
CA TYR A 33 -1.93 6.53 4.07
C TYR A 33 -0.45 6.63 4.40
N PHE A 34 -0.04 5.90 5.43
CA PHE A 34 1.34 5.75 5.87
C PHE A 34 1.59 4.27 6.17
N LEU A 35 2.72 3.76 5.70
CA LEU A 35 3.20 2.42 5.97
C LEU A 35 4.67 2.49 6.34
N ASP A 36 5.00 2.00 7.54
CA ASP A 36 6.39 1.88 7.97
C ASP A 36 6.93 0.52 7.52
N TYR A 37 7.96 0.57 6.69
CA TYR A 37 8.66 -0.57 6.11
C TYR A 37 10.15 -0.45 6.40
N ASP A 38 10.66 -1.31 7.29
CA ASP A 38 12.03 -1.23 7.81
C ASP A 38 12.31 0.20 8.35
N ARG A 39 13.37 0.86 7.89
CA ARG A 39 13.72 2.25 8.20
C ARG A 39 12.96 3.31 7.39
N PHE A 40 12.08 2.93 6.48
CA PHE A 40 11.40 3.86 5.56
C PHE A 40 9.92 4.02 5.90
N THR A 41 9.44 5.25 5.83
CA THR A 41 8.00 5.52 5.83
C THR A 41 7.56 5.80 4.39
N ILE A 42 6.69 4.93 3.88
CA ILE A 42 6.02 5.09 2.59
C ILE A 42 4.70 5.79 2.84
N TRP A 43 4.45 6.93 2.18
CA TRP A 43 3.29 7.77 2.49
C TRP A 43 2.71 8.47 1.26
N GLY A 44 1.57 9.14 1.45
CA GLY A 44 0.98 9.99 0.43
C GLY A 44 0.43 9.21 -0.77
N ALA A 45 0.69 9.72 -1.97
CA ALA A 45 0.22 9.10 -3.21
C ALA A 45 0.80 7.70 -3.41
N THR A 46 2.09 7.49 -3.08
CA THR A 46 2.77 6.20 -3.22
C THR A 46 2.13 5.13 -2.35
N ALA A 47 1.88 5.44 -1.07
CA ALA A 47 1.21 4.51 -0.16
C ALA A 47 -0.19 4.13 -0.65
N ARG A 48 -0.93 5.11 -1.21
CA ARG A 48 -2.26 4.85 -1.78
C ARG A 48 -2.20 3.93 -3.00
N ILE A 49 -1.25 4.15 -3.92
CA ILE A 49 -1.07 3.29 -5.11
C ILE A 49 -0.76 1.85 -4.68
N LEU A 50 0.17 1.67 -3.73
CA LEU A 50 0.55 0.35 -3.24
C LEU A 50 -0.58 -0.34 -2.47
N HIS A 51 -1.37 0.42 -1.69
CA HIS A 51 -2.56 -0.09 -1.04
C HIS A 51 -3.59 -0.62 -2.06
N SER A 52 -3.89 0.17 -3.11
CA SER A 52 -4.81 -0.27 -4.17
C SER A 52 -4.27 -1.46 -4.97
N LEU A 53 -2.96 -1.53 -5.21
CA LEU A 53 -2.33 -2.69 -5.83
C LEU A 53 -2.47 -3.94 -4.95
N ALA A 54 -2.25 -3.81 -3.64
CA ALA A 54 -2.40 -4.90 -2.69
C ALA A 54 -3.85 -5.41 -2.62
N GLU A 55 -4.84 -4.51 -2.64
CA GLU A 55 -6.27 -4.86 -2.73
C GLU A 55 -6.60 -5.61 -4.02
N LEU A 56 -5.98 -5.24 -5.15
CA LEU A 56 -6.17 -5.95 -6.41
C LEU A 56 -5.53 -7.34 -6.34
N ALA A 57 -4.31 -7.43 -5.83
CA ALA A 57 -3.57 -8.68 -5.70
C ALA A 57 -4.26 -9.68 -4.76
N SER A 58 -4.90 -9.22 -3.68
CA SER A 58 -5.65 -10.09 -2.76
C SER A 58 -6.94 -10.65 -3.35
N ARG A 59 -7.48 -10.02 -4.40
CA ARG A 59 -8.69 -10.46 -5.11
C ARG A 59 -8.39 -11.40 -6.26
N LEU A 60 -7.14 -11.41 -6.76
CA LEU A 60 -6.75 -12.33 -7.80
C LEU A 60 -6.70 -13.75 -7.22
N PRO A 61 -7.37 -14.74 -7.85
CA PRO A 61 -7.25 -16.12 -7.42
C PRO A 61 -5.79 -16.55 -7.50
N HIS A 62 -5.34 -17.35 -6.52
CA HIS A 62 -4.02 -17.95 -6.57
C HIS A 62 -3.86 -18.66 -7.92
N PRO A 63 -2.78 -18.39 -8.71
CA PRO A 63 -2.52 -19.03 -10.00
C PRO A 63 -2.13 -20.52 -9.82
N GLY A 64 -3.06 -21.28 -9.26
CA GLY A 64 -2.99 -22.68 -8.86
C GLY A 64 -4.33 -23.24 -8.36
N ALA A 65 -5.35 -22.39 -8.12
CA ALA A 65 -6.68 -22.82 -7.69
C ALA A 65 -7.63 -23.22 -8.84
N ALA A 66 -7.24 -23.00 -10.11
CA ALA A 66 -8.05 -23.32 -11.29
C ALA A 66 -7.74 -24.68 -11.92
N ALA A 67 -7.03 -25.55 -11.20
CA ALA A 67 -6.67 -26.90 -11.66
C ALA A 67 -7.19 -27.96 -10.68
N ILE A 68 -8.52 -28.10 -10.58
CA ILE A 68 -9.20 -29.34 -10.18
C ILE A 68 -10.49 -29.50 -10.98
#